data_AF-T1X9Z8-F1
#
_entry.id   AF-T1X9Z8-F1
#
_cell.length_a   1.000
_cell.length_b   1.000
_cell.length_c   1.000
_cell.angle_alpha   90.00
_cell.angle_beta   90.00
_cell.angle_gamma   90.00
#
_symmetry.space_group_name_H-M   'P 1'
#
loop_
_entity.id
_entity.type
_entity.pdbx_description
1 polymer ?
#
loop_
_entity_poly.entity_id
_entity_poly.type
_entity_poly.pdbx_seq_one_letter_code
_entity_poly.pdbx_strand_id
1 'polypeptide(L)'
;MNFLDGHLFPENQQPLIITAAPYAPSWVPADFPEDIPVTMEQQIQKAVDCYNAGATVLHLHVRELDGKGSKRLSKFNELIAGVRARVPEMIIQVGGSISFAPESEGAAAKWLSDDTRHMLAELEPTPDQVTVTINTSQMNVVEHWEDADVKGTSMEDPEVYRAYKEMTVPAQPGWAEEHIRRLSKAGIQSAFQCYNINSFDSVERLMRRGVYKGPLVMNWVAIGGGMDVPNIYSLANFVRAVPDGAVLTVESSMRNVLPVNMMGIAMGLHVRCGIEDNLWNQSRSGKIGTVAQVEQLVQISRQFGRPIATAKQAREISRIGVFYDTAEESLLANGFAPNRNGGQQGFLRKAA
;
A
#
# COMPACT_ATOMS: atom_id res chain seq x y z
N MET A 1 -11.16 14.45 -4.62
CA MET A 1 -10.11 15.30 -5.19
C MET A 1 -10.74 16.11 -6.30
N ASN A 2 -10.38 17.37 -6.42
CA ASN A 2 -10.92 18.26 -7.45
C ASN A 2 -10.04 18.16 -8.71
N PHE A 3 -10.61 17.58 -9.76
CA PHE A 3 -9.99 17.49 -11.09
C PHE A 3 -10.37 18.74 -11.92
N LEU A 4 -9.80 19.89 -11.54
CA LEU A 4 -10.09 21.19 -12.16
C LEU A 4 -9.36 21.36 -13.51
N ASP A 5 -9.64 22.46 -14.21
CA ASP A 5 -8.95 22.80 -15.45
C ASP A 5 -7.43 22.78 -15.28
N GLY A 6 -6.74 22.10 -16.20
CA GLY A 6 -5.29 21.94 -16.17
C GLY A 6 -4.74 20.88 -15.21
N HIS A 7 -5.56 20.10 -14.50
CA HIS A 7 -5.07 19.01 -13.62
C HIS A 7 -4.31 17.90 -14.36
N LEU A 8 -4.51 17.77 -15.68
CA LEU A 8 -3.79 16.81 -16.53
C LEU A 8 -2.47 17.36 -17.06
N PHE A 9 -2.15 18.64 -16.83
CA PHE A 9 -0.89 19.23 -17.27
C PHE A 9 0.23 18.75 -16.35
N PRO A 10 1.31 18.15 -16.88
CA PRO A 10 2.38 17.56 -16.05
C PRO A 10 3.01 18.53 -15.06
N GLU A 11 3.10 19.82 -15.38
CA GLU A 11 3.60 20.88 -14.50
C GLU A 11 2.71 21.16 -13.28
N ASN A 12 1.44 20.77 -13.33
CA ASN A 12 0.48 20.88 -12.24
C ASN A 12 0.35 19.58 -11.43
N GLN A 13 1.05 18.51 -11.83
CA GLN A 13 1.06 17.23 -11.12
C GLN A 13 2.30 17.13 -10.25
N GLN A 14 2.16 16.57 -9.05
CA GLN A 14 3.33 16.19 -8.25
C GLN A 14 4.17 15.16 -9.01
N PRO A 15 5.51 15.18 -8.89
CA PRO A 15 6.35 14.09 -9.36
C PRO A 15 5.82 12.73 -8.89
N LEU A 16 5.90 11.72 -9.74
CA LEU A 16 5.33 10.41 -9.47
C LEU A 16 6.11 9.67 -8.39
N ILE A 17 5.44 9.37 -7.27
CA ILE A 17 5.89 8.36 -6.32
C ILE A 17 5.55 6.98 -6.91
N ILE A 18 6.56 6.10 -6.94
CA ILE A 18 6.40 4.67 -7.23
C ILE A 18 6.68 3.90 -5.94
N THR A 19 5.70 3.13 -5.49
CA THR A 19 5.83 2.16 -4.40
C THR A 19 6.17 0.79 -4.97
N ALA A 20 7.30 0.22 -4.58
CA ALA A 20 7.69 -1.14 -4.94
C ALA A 20 7.28 -2.12 -3.84
N ALA A 21 6.57 -3.21 -4.21
CA ALA A 21 6.21 -4.33 -3.34
C ALA A 21 6.91 -5.62 -3.83
N PRO A 22 8.22 -5.81 -3.53
CA PRO A 22 9.03 -6.82 -4.20
C PRO A 22 9.08 -8.18 -3.48
N TYR A 23 8.32 -8.38 -2.40
CA TYR A 23 8.55 -9.51 -1.48
C TYR A 23 7.56 -10.66 -1.63
N ALA A 24 6.48 -10.50 -2.41
CA ALA A 24 5.60 -11.59 -2.85
C ALA A 24 5.07 -12.51 -1.73
N PRO A 25 4.43 -12.02 -0.66
CA PRO A 25 3.93 -12.84 0.44
C PRO A 25 2.93 -13.94 0.01
N SER A 26 2.23 -13.77 -1.11
CA SER A 26 1.30 -14.76 -1.67
C SER A 26 1.97 -15.83 -2.53
N TRP A 27 3.25 -15.67 -2.87
CA TRP A 27 3.99 -16.58 -3.74
C TRP A 27 5.16 -17.22 -3.00
N VAL A 28 5.53 -18.42 -3.43
CA VAL A 28 6.71 -19.12 -2.92
C VAL A 28 7.89 -18.92 -3.87
N PRO A 29 9.15 -19.05 -3.42
CA PRO A 29 10.31 -18.82 -4.27
C PRO A 29 10.32 -19.63 -5.58
N ALA A 30 9.76 -20.84 -5.58
CA ALA A 30 9.64 -21.67 -6.78
C ALA A 30 8.72 -21.06 -7.85
N ASP A 31 7.82 -20.14 -7.48
CA ASP A 31 6.94 -19.45 -8.42
C ASP A 31 7.70 -18.42 -9.24
N PHE A 32 8.79 -17.85 -8.75
CA PHE A 32 9.63 -16.96 -9.57
C PHE A 32 11.06 -16.89 -8.99
N PRO A 33 11.87 -17.95 -9.15
CA PRO A 33 13.15 -18.09 -8.46
C PRO A 33 14.17 -17.01 -8.86
N GLU A 34 14.01 -16.42 -10.04
CA GLU A 34 14.86 -15.33 -10.52
C GLU A 34 14.58 -14.00 -9.81
N ASP A 35 13.39 -13.77 -9.25
CA ASP A 35 13.00 -12.47 -8.67
C ASP A 35 12.65 -12.51 -7.18
N ILE A 36 12.10 -13.61 -6.65
CA ILE A 36 11.69 -13.71 -5.23
C ILE A 36 12.93 -13.85 -4.33
N PRO A 37 13.26 -12.84 -3.50
CA PRO A 37 14.45 -12.90 -2.65
C PRO A 37 14.21 -13.76 -1.40
N VAL A 38 15.21 -14.57 -1.01
CA VAL A 38 15.12 -15.46 0.16
C VAL A 38 16.11 -15.06 1.26
N THR A 39 17.40 -14.96 0.96
CA THR A 39 18.39 -14.57 1.97
C THR A 39 18.22 -13.10 2.36
N MET A 40 18.69 -12.71 3.54
CA MET A 40 18.60 -11.31 3.97
C MET A 40 19.34 -10.38 3.00
N GLU A 41 20.52 -10.77 2.52
CA GLU A 41 21.27 -10.00 1.52
C GLU A 41 20.49 -9.85 0.22
N GLN A 42 19.83 -10.91 -0.28
CA GLN A 42 18.96 -10.80 -1.45
C GLN A 42 17.78 -9.86 -1.21
N GLN A 43 17.17 -9.90 -0.01
CA GLN A 43 16.05 -9.04 0.36
C GLN A 43 16.46 -7.56 0.45
N ILE A 44 17.65 -7.26 0.98
CA ILE A 44 18.24 -5.92 1.02
C ILE A 44 18.60 -5.46 -0.40
N GLN A 45 19.30 -6.29 -1.18
CA GLN A 45 19.72 -5.94 -2.53
C GLN A 45 18.52 -5.68 -3.45
N LYS A 46 17.43 -6.46 -3.30
CA LYS A 46 16.19 -6.20 -4.06
C LYS A 46 15.62 -4.80 -3.79
N ALA A 47 15.66 -4.31 -2.55
CA ALA A 47 15.24 -2.95 -2.23
C ALA A 47 16.14 -1.90 -2.89
N VAL A 48 17.47 -2.12 -2.87
CA VAL A 48 18.45 -1.26 -3.55
C VAL A 48 18.19 -1.20 -5.05
N ASP A 49 17.92 -2.34 -5.69
CA ASP A 49 17.64 -2.42 -7.11
C ASP A 49 16.34 -1.69 -7.48
N CYS A 50 15.28 -1.85 -6.66
CA CYS A 50 14.02 -1.10 -6.84
C CYS A 50 14.23 0.42 -6.71
N TYR A 51 15.05 0.84 -5.74
CA TYR A 51 15.38 2.26 -5.55
C TYR A 51 16.12 2.82 -6.77
N ASN A 52 17.14 2.12 -7.24
CA ASN A 52 17.92 2.51 -8.42
C ASN A 52 17.07 2.55 -9.71
N ALA A 53 16.06 1.68 -9.81
CA ALA A 53 15.11 1.69 -10.92
C ALA A 53 14.13 2.87 -10.88
N GLY A 54 13.95 3.52 -9.72
CA GLY A 54 13.14 4.73 -9.56
C GLY A 54 12.01 4.63 -8.51
N ALA A 55 11.90 3.54 -7.75
CA ALA A 55 10.96 3.46 -6.65
C ALA A 55 11.46 4.27 -5.44
N THR A 56 10.60 5.08 -4.85
CA THR A 56 10.95 5.89 -3.66
C THR A 56 10.35 5.38 -2.37
N VAL A 57 9.36 4.48 -2.48
CA VAL A 57 8.72 3.81 -1.34
C VAL A 57 8.93 2.31 -1.49
N LEU A 58 9.41 1.65 -0.43
CA LEU A 58 9.49 0.20 -0.33
C LEU A 58 8.35 -0.31 0.53
N HIS A 59 7.42 -1.06 -0.06
CA HIS A 59 6.48 -1.88 0.69
C HIS A 59 7.18 -3.18 1.10
N LEU A 60 7.38 -3.36 2.40
CA LEU A 60 8.26 -4.38 2.96
C LEU A 60 7.47 -5.50 3.64
N HIS A 61 7.77 -6.72 3.19
CA HIS A 61 7.55 -7.97 3.92
C HIS A 61 8.90 -8.67 4.07
N VAL A 62 8.99 -9.64 4.99
CA VAL A 62 10.23 -10.37 5.23
C VAL A 62 10.00 -11.86 5.03
N ARG A 63 11.04 -12.56 4.54
CA ARG A 63 11.02 -14.00 4.32
C ARG A 63 12.02 -14.74 5.21
N GLU A 64 11.68 -15.97 5.56
CA GLU A 64 12.53 -16.97 6.18
C GLU A 64 13.40 -17.69 5.14
N LEU A 65 14.44 -18.39 5.60
CA LEU A 65 15.35 -19.11 4.69
C LEU A 65 14.70 -20.33 4.01
N ASP A 66 13.62 -20.87 4.58
CA ASP A 66 12.79 -21.91 3.97
C ASP A 66 11.82 -21.36 2.91
N GLY A 67 11.87 -20.06 2.66
CA GLY A 67 11.01 -19.40 1.68
C GLY A 67 9.64 -18.99 2.23
N LYS A 68 9.29 -19.23 3.50
CA LYS A 68 8.01 -18.77 4.07
C LYS A 68 8.05 -17.32 4.52
N GLY A 69 6.90 -16.64 4.54
CA GLY A 69 6.79 -15.31 5.13
C GLY A 69 7.16 -15.30 6.61
N SER A 70 8.01 -14.37 7.04
CA SER A 70 8.42 -14.19 8.42
C SER A 70 7.44 -13.31 9.19
N LYS A 71 7.24 -13.64 10.46
CA LYS A 71 6.48 -12.86 11.44
C LYS A 71 7.38 -12.25 12.53
N ARG A 72 8.70 -12.44 12.42
CA ARG A 72 9.66 -12.11 13.49
C ARG A 72 10.10 -10.67 13.39
N LEU A 73 9.78 -9.86 14.40
CA LEU A 73 10.20 -8.45 14.45
C LEU A 73 11.71 -8.28 14.29
N SER A 74 12.52 -9.20 14.82
CA SER A 74 13.99 -9.16 14.65
C SER A 74 14.42 -9.22 13.19
N LYS A 75 13.70 -9.95 12.33
CA LYS A 75 13.97 -10.01 10.89
C LYS A 75 13.52 -8.76 10.15
N PHE A 76 12.40 -8.14 10.57
CA PHE A 76 12.01 -6.82 10.08
C PHE A 76 13.06 -5.78 10.46
N ASN A 77 13.51 -5.76 11.70
CA ASN A 77 14.58 -4.88 12.19
C ASN A 77 15.88 -5.05 11.38
N GLU A 78 16.28 -6.30 11.12
CA GLU A 78 17.47 -6.61 10.31
C GLU A 78 17.33 -6.08 8.87
N LEU A 79 16.19 -6.32 8.21
CA LEU A 79 15.95 -5.83 6.85
C LEU A 79 15.89 -4.30 6.81
N ILE A 80 15.17 -3.67 7.74
CA ILE A 80 15.08 -2.20 7.84
C ILE A 80 16.48 -1.60 8.03
N ALA A 81 17.29 -2.14 8.95
CA ALA A 81 18.65 -1.67 9.17
C ALA A 81 19.53 -1.83 7.92
N GLY A 82 19.47 -2.97 7.24
CA GLY A 82 20.21 -3.23 6.01
C GLY A 82 19.82 -2.29 4.86
N VAL A 83 18.52 -2.06 4.67
CA VAL A 83 18.00 -1.12 3.66
C VAL A 83 18.44 0.31 3.99
N ARG A 84 18.31 0.76 5.24
CA ARG A 84 18.77 2.09 5.67
C ARG A 84 20.27 2.30 5.47
N ALA A 85 21.08 1.26 5.65
CA ALA A 85 22.52 1.36 5.44
C ALA A 85 22.89 1.54 3.96
N ARG A 86 22.08 1.04 3.02
CA ARG A 86 22.37 1.05 1.57
C ARG A 86 21.62 2.14 0.80
N VAL A 87 20.39 2.44 1.19
CA VAL A 87 19.50 3.44 0.57
C VAL A 87 18.77 4.25 1.65
N PRO A 88 19.50 5.09 2.42
CA PRO A 88 18.98 5.74 3.64
C PRO A 88 17.74 6.61 3.40
N GLU A 89 17.62 7.21 2.22
CA GLU A 89 16.53 8.13 1.90
C GLU A 89 15.21 7.43 1.54
N MET A 90 15.24 6.15 1.15
CA MET A 90 14.07 5.39 0.72
C MET A 90 13.02 5.37 1.83
N ILE A 91 11.76 5.64 1.48
CA ILE A 91 10.66 5.53 2.44
C ILE A 91 10.39 4.05 2.69
N ILE A 92 10.45 3.63 3.95
CA ILE A 92 10.17 2.25 4.35
C ILE A 92 8.74 2.17 4.87
N GLN A 93 7.89 1.46 4.12
CA GLN A 93 6.51 1.16 4.45
C GLN A 93 6.38 -0.32 4.80
N VAL A 94 6.21 -0.65 6.09
CA VAL A 94 6.05 -2.04 6.52
C VAL A 94 4.62 -2.49 6.33
N GLY A 95 4.42 -3.67 5.73
CA GLY A 95 3.10 -4.29 5.60
C GLY A 95 2.50 -4.64 6.97
N GLY A 96 1.41 -3.99 7.36
CA GLY A 96 0.72 -4.22 8.64
C GLY A 96 -0.06 -5.53 8.73
N SER A 97 -0.15 -6.24 7.61
CA SER A 97 -0.65 -7.60 7.51
C SER A 97 0.48 -8.62 7.61
N ILE A 98 1.36 -8.44 8.61
CA ILE A 98 2.30 -9.48 9.01
C ILE A 98 1.48 -10.74 9.32
N SER A 99 1.57 -11.74 8.44
CA SER A 99 0.98 -13.09 8.51
C SER A 99 -0.20 -13.36 7.58
N PHE A 100 0.12 -13.60 6.31
CA PHE A 100 -0.79 -14.28 5.39
C PHE A 100 -0.43 -15.75 5.13
N ALA A 101 0.78 -16.19 5.50
CA ALA A 101 1.22 -17.55 5.20
C ALA A 101 0.58 -18.59 6.16
N PRO A 102 -0.08 -19.64 5.65
CA PRO A 102 -0.42 -20.84 6.40
C PRO A 102 0.81 -21.41 7.12
N GLU A 103 0.66 -21.84 8.38
CA GLU A 103 1.78 -22.42 9.14
C GLU A 103 2.16 -23.83 8.65
N SER A 104 1.21 -24.54 8.03
CA SER A 104 1.40 -25.89 7.45
C SER A 104 0.53 -26.09 6.20
N GLU A 105 0.90 -27.07 5.36
CA GLU A 105 0.03 -27.59 4.29
C GLU A 105 -1.36 -27.90 4.87
N GLY A 106 -2.41 -27.36 4.25
CA GLY A 106 -3.82 -27.55 4.66
C GLY A 106 -4.35 -26.68 5.81
N ALA A 107 -3.55 -25.78 6.43
CA ALA A 107 -4.06 -24.88 7.47
C ALA A 107 -4.64 -23.58 6.89
N ALA A 108 -5.79 -23.12 7.41
CA ALA A 108 -6.31 -21.79 7.10
C ALA A 108 -5.30 -20.70 7.51
N ALA A 109 -5.23 -19.61 6.73
CA ALA A 109 -4.42 -18.45 7.08
C ALA A 109 -4.80 -17.94 8.49
N LYS A 110 -3.88 -18.09 9.45
CA LYS A 110 -4.08 -17.60 10.82
C LYS A 110 -3.44 -16.23 10.95
N TRP A 111 -4.30 -15.24 11.15
CA TRP A 111 -3.90 -13.91 11.58
C TRP A 111 -3.20 -13.97 12.94
N LEU A 112 -2.23 -13.09 13.11
CA LEU A 112 -1.63 -12.84 14.42
C LEU A 112 -2.69 -12.30 15.39
N SER A 113 -2.45 -12.53 16.68
CA SER A 113 -3.19 -11.82 17.72
C SER A 113 -3.06 -10.30 17.53
N ASP A 114 -4.10 -9.58 17.93
CA ASP A 114 -4.13 -8.12 17.88
C ASP A 114 -2.90 -7.49 18.56
N ASP A 115 -2.49 -8.04 19.71
CA ASP A 115 -1.30 -7.65 20.44
C ASP A 115 -0.02 -7.76 19.59
N THR A 116 0.16 -8.85 18.85
CA THR A 116 1.35 -9.01 17.99
C THR A 116 1.35 -8.04 16.82
N ARG A 117 0.20 -7.74 16.24
CA ARG A 117 0.09 -6.76 15.14
C ARG A 117 0.41 -5.34 15.62
N HIS A 118 0.07 -5.02 16.87
CA HIS A 118 0.43 -3.75 17.48
C HIS A 118 1.95 -3.57 17.68
N MET A 119 2.72 -4.66 17.80
CA MET A 119 4.18 -4.61 17.98
C MET A 119 4.94 -4.04 16.77
N LEU A 120 4.27 -3.84 15.64
CA LEU A 120 4.81 -3.07 14.52
C LEU A 120 5.20 -1.64 14.90
N ALA A 121 4.56 -1.08 15.94
CA ALA A 121 4.93 0.22 16.49
C ALA A 121 6.25 0.20 17.30
N GLU A 122 6.83 -0.98 17.52
CA GLU A 122 8.03 -1.22 18.34
C GLU A 122 9.24 -1.66 17.47
N LEU A 123 9.12 -1.59 16.15
CA LEU A 123 10.23 -1.92 15.24
C LEU A 123 11.39 -0.93 15.40
N GLU A 124 12.60 -1.48 15.41
CA GLU A 124 13.85 -0.73 15.59
C GLU A 124 14.92 -1.26 14.61
N PRO A 125 15.34 -0.48 13.60
CA PRO A 125 15.04 0.95 13.42
C PRO A 125 13.58 1.24 13.07
N THR A 126 13.09 2.40 13.51
CA THR A 126 11.71 2.84 13.24
C THR A 126 11.44 2.99 11.73
N PRO A 127 10.39 2.36 11.18
CA PRO A 127 9.99 2.57 9.79
C PRO A 127 9.30 3.94 9.61
N ASP A 128 9.22 4.44 8.37
CA ASP A 128 8.49 5.70 8.12
C ASP A 128 6.98 5.49 8.18
N GLN A 129 6.53 4.35 7.65
CA GLN A 129 5.12 4.01 7.51
C GLN A 129 4.85 2.57 7.91
N VAL A 130 3.64 2.33 8.42
CA VAL A 130 3.05 1.00 8.55
C VAL A 130 1.70 1.03 7.83
N THR A 131 1.42 0.01 7.03
CA THR A 131 0.11 -0.08 6.37
C THR A 131 -0.97 -0.44 7.37
N VAL A 132 -2.10 0.27 7.34
CA VAL A 132 -3.21 0.06 8.28
C VAL A 132 -4.45 -0.29 7.50
N THR A 133 -4.98 -1.48 7.75
CA THR A 133 -6.25 -1.94 7.20
C THR A 133 -7.39 -1.42 8.07
N ILE A 134 -8.49 -0.99 7.44
CA ILE A 134 -9.64 -0.39 8.14
C ILE A 134 -10.91 -1.10 7.72
N ASN A 135 -11.70 -1.49 8.72
CA ASN A 135 -12.87 -2.36 8.63
C ASN A 135 -12.50 -3.80 8.28
N THR A 136 -13.00 -4.75 9.07
CA THR A 136 -12.90 -6.17 8.72
C THR A 136 -13.61 -6.44 7.40
N SER A 137 -12.92 -7.10 6.47
CA SER A 137 -13.45 -7.39 5.13
C SER A 137 -13.02 -8.78 4.66
N GLN A 138 -13.79 -9.37 3.74
CA GLN A 138 -13.28 -10.46 2.90
C GLN A 138 -12.13 -9.92 2.05
N MET A 139 -11.12 -10.77 1.85
CA MET A 139 -9.95 -10.56 1.00
C MET A 139 -9.74 -11.81 0.14
N ASN A 140 -10.74 -12.15 -0.69
CA ASN A 140 -10.55 -13.18 -1.70
C ASN A 140 -9.56 -12.66 -2.76
N VAL A 141 -8.27 -12.93 -2.58
CA VAL A 141 -7.22 -12.40 -3.46
C VAL A 141 -7.25 -13.01 -4.86
N VAL A 142 -7.84 -14.20 -5.01
CA VAL A 142 -7.92 -14.93 -6.28
C VAL A 142 -9.20 -14.64 -7.07
N GLU A 143 -10.06 -13.73 -6.59
CA GLU A 143 -11.36 -13.40 -7.23
C GLU A 143 -11.21 -13.00 -8.70
N HIS A 144 -10.16 -12.25 -9.03
CA HIS A 144 -9.90 -11.76 -10.40
C HIS A 144 -8.84 -12.56 -11.15
N TRP A 145 -8.37 -13.66 -10.57
CA TRP A 145 -7.36 -14.47 -11.22
C TRP A 145 -8.01 -15.36 -12.26
N GLU A 146 -7.32 -15.55 -13.37
CA GLU A 146 -7.69 -16.53 -14.39
C GLU A 146 -6.85 -17.81 -14.21
N ASP A 147 -7.30 -18.93 -14.79
CA ASP A 147 -6.54 -20.20 -14.76
C ASP A 147 -5.09 -20.03 -15.22
N ALA A 148 -4.84 -19.11 -16.15
CA ALA A 148 -3.51 -18.82 -16.65
C ALA A 148 -2.63 -18.04 -15.67
N ASP A 149 -3.19 -17.36 -14.67
CA ASP A 149 -2.41 -16.74 -13.59
C ASP A 149 -1.98 -17.78 -12.54
N VAL A 150 -2.74 -18.87 -12.43
CA VAL A 150 -2.52 -19.99 -11.51
C VAL A 150 -1.55 -21.01 -12.10
N LYS A 151 -1.67 -21.30 -13.40
CA LYS A 151 -0.93 -22.37 -14.06
C LYS A 151 0.60 -22.23 -13.91
N GLY A 152 1.25 -23.31 -13.49
CA GLY A 152 2.70 -23.35 -13.27
C GLY A 152 3.18 -22.54 -12.06
N THR A 153 2.30 -22.38 -11.06
CA THR A 153 2.62 -21.77 -9.77
C THR A 153 2.10 -22.66 -8.63
N SER A 154 2.49 -22.34 -7.40
CA SER A 154 2.02 -22.96 -6.17
C SER A 154 0.50 -22.87 -5.98
N MET A 155 -0.16 -21.96 -6.68
CA MET A 155 -1.61 -21.79 -6.61
C MET A 155 -2.37 -22.85 -7.39
N GLU A 156 -1.71 -23.75 -8.14
CA GLU A 156 -2.34 -24.95 -8.70
C GLU A 156 -2.80 -25.93 -7.60
N ASP A 157 -2.19 -25.86 -6.41
CA ASP A 157 -2.65 -26.63 -5.26
C ASP A 157 -4.04 -26.13 -4.81
N PRO A 158 -5.08 -26.98 -4.87
CA PRO A 158 -6.44 -26.57 -4.51
C PRO A 158 -6.59 -26.11 -3.05
N GLU A 159 -5.79 -26.63 -2.13
CA GLU A 159 -5.83 -26.22 -0.73
C GLU A 159 -5.23 -24.83 -0.54
N VAL A 160 -4.10 -24.54 -1.20
CA VAL A 160 -3.48 -23.21 -1.20
C VAL A 160 -4.42 -22.21 -1.85
N TYR A 161 -4.94 -22.50 -3.04
CA TYR A 161 -5.90 -21.64 -3.73
C TYR A 161 -7.13 -21.35 -2.86
N ARG A 162 -7.70 -22.37 -2.21
CA ARG A 162 -8.85 -22.22 -1.32
C ARG A 162 -8.51 -21.37 -0.09
N ALA A 163 -7.33 -21.50 0.49
CA ALA A 163 -6.92 -20.70 1.64
C ALA A 163 -6.90 -19.20 1.30
N TYR A 164 -6.41 -18.85 0.11
CA TYR A 164 -6.42 -17.47 -0.39
C TYR A 164 -7.80 -16.98 -0.82
N LYS A 165 -8.66 -17.88 -1.30
CA LYS A 165 -10.05 -17.58 -1.63
C LYS A 165 -10.91 -17.21 -0.42
N GLU A 166 -10.75 -17.97 0.67
CA GLU A 166 -11.56 -17.83 1.89
C GLU A 166 -10.97 -16.82 2.88
N MET A 167 -9.94 -16.07 2.48
CA MET A 167 -9.21 -15.18 3.38
C MET A 167 -10.04 -13.95 3.77
N THR A 168 -9.97 -13.56 5.04
CA THR A 168 -10.53 -12.31 5.58
C THR A 168 -9.39 -11.46 6.14
N VAL A 169 -9.56 -10.14 6.23
CA VAL A 169 -8.65 -9.25 6.96
C VAL A 169 -9.34 -8.75 8.22
N PRO A 170 -8.91 -9.13 9.43
CA PRO A 170 -9.46 -8.62 10.67
C PRO A 170 -8.94 -7.19 10.91
N ALA A 171 -9.86 -6.24 11.01
CA ALA A 171 -9.56 -4.84 11.29
C ALA A 171 -10.74 -4.21 12.05
N GLN A 172 -11.03 -4.78 13.23
CA GLN A 172 -12.11 -4.30 14.09
C GLN A 172 -11.83 -2.85 14.54
N PRO A 173 -12.87 -2.02 14.76
CA PRO A 173 -12.66 -0.61 15.10
C PRO A 173 -11.76 -0.37 16.31
N GLY A 174 -11.91 -1.17 17.38
CA GLY A 174 -11.08 -1.07 18.59
C GLY A 174 -9.59 -1.36 18.32
N TRP A 175 -9.32 -2.40 17.50
CA TRP A 175 -7.95 -2.71 17.07
C TRP A 175 -7.38 -1.57 16.22
N ALA A 176 -8.13 -1.08 15.22
CA ALA A 176 -7.65 -0.01 14.34
C ALA A 176 -7.33 1.27 15.13
N GLU A 177 -8.20 1.69 16.05
CA GLU A 177 -7.95 2.84 16.92
C GLU A 177 -6.68 2.69 17.76
N GLU A 178 -6.52 1.54 18.43
CA GLU A 178 -5.35 1.28 19.27
C GLU A 178 -4.07 1.24 18.43
N HIS A 179 -4.11 0.55 17.29
CA HIS A 179 -2.95 0.44 16.42
C HIS A 179 -2.48 1.80 15.91
N ILE A 180 -3.40 2.63 15.43
CA ILE A 180 -3.13 3.99 14.96
C ILE A 180 -2.53 4.87 16.07
N ARG A 181 -3.06 4.77 17.31
CA ARG A 181 -2.51 5.53 18.45
C ARG A 181 -1.08 5.12 18.76
N ARG A 182 -0.78 3.82 18.74
CA ARG A 182 0.59 3.31 18.97
C ARG A 182 1.54 3.77 17.88
N LEU A 183 1.16 3.64 16.61
CA LEU A 183 1.95 4.12 15.48
C LEU A 183 2.23 5.63 15.59
N SER A 184 1.19 6.43 15.85
CA SER A 184 1.33 7.89 16.00
C SER A 184 2.25 8.25 17.17
N LYS A 185 2.14 7.53 18.30
CA LYS A 185 3.04 7.71 19.46
C LYS A 185 4.49 7.37 19.14
N ALA A 186 4.72 6.39 18.28
CA ALA A 186 6.05 6.00 17.79
C ALA A 186 6.57 6.91 16.65
N GLY A 187 5.79 7.91 16.22
CA GLY A 187 6.15 8.77 15.09
C GLY A 187 6.03 8.10 13.72
N ILE A 188 5.36 6.94 13.65
CA ILE A 188 5.17 6.16 12.42
C ILE A 188 3.88 6.61 11.74
N GLN A 189 3.96 6.96 10.46
CA GLN A 189 2.80 7.38 9.68
C GLN A 189 1.93 6.15 9.31
N SER A 190 0.63 6.23 9.58
CA SER A 190 -0.32 5.24 9.07
C SER A 190 -0.54 5.41 7.57
N ALA A 191 -0.18 4.41 6.78
CA ALA A 191 -0.50 4.33 5.36
C ALA A 191 -1.79 3.50 5.17
N PHE A 192 -2.92 4.16 4.96
CA PHE A 192 -4.23 3.50 5.02
C PHE A 192 -4.50 2.65 3.77
N GLN A 193 -4.76 1.36 3.97
CA GLN A 193 -5.24 0.46 2.94
C GLN A 193 -6.76 0.57 2.85
N CYS A 194 -7.25 1.34 1.88
CA CYS A 194 -8.67 1.58 1.68
C CYS A 194 -9.20 0.65 0.57
N TYR A 195 -9.95 -0.36 0.98
CA TYR A 195 -10.49 -1.38 0.09
C TYR A 195 -11.70 -0.93 -0.70
N ASN A 196 -12.42 0.06 -0.18
CA ASN A 196 -13.61 0.67 -0.78
C ASN A 196 -13.92 1.97 -0.03
N ILE A 197 -14.99 2.65 -0.44
CA ILE A 197 -15.41 3.91 0.18
C ILE A 197 -15.73 3.79 1.68
N ASN A 198 -16.16 2.62 2.16
CA ASN A 198 -16.48 2.42 3.58
C ASN A 198 -15.21 2.44 4.45
N SER A 199 -14.09 1.92 3.93
CA SER A 199 -12.78 2.03 4.60
C SER A 199 -12.37 3.50 4.72
N PHE A 200 -12.54 4.28 3.65
CA PHE A 200 -12.26 5.71 3.66
C PHE A 200 -13.14 6.48 4.66
N ASP A 201 -14.46 6.24 4.67
CA ASP A 201 -15.39 6.88 5.60
C ASP A 201 -15.00 6.63 7.06
N SER A 202 -14.52 5.42 7.38
CA SER A 202 -14.00 5.08 8.71
C SER A 202 -12.71 5.85 9.03
N VAL A 203 -11.78 5.98 8.08
CA VAL A 203 -10.55 6.80 8.24
C VAL A 203 -10.91 8.26 8.50
N GLU A 204 -11.81 8.85 7.72
CA GLU A 204 -12.25 10.22 7.93
C GLU A 204 -12.84 10.41 9.34
N ARG A 205 -13.67 9.46 9.81
CA ARG A 205 -14.23 9.51 11.17
C ARG A 205 -13.13 9.45 12.25
N LEU A 206 -12.12 8.60 12.07
CA LEU A 206 -10.98 8.51 12.98
C LEU A 206 -10.21 9.84 13.05
N MET A 207 -10.01 10.49 11.90
CA MET A 207 -9.37 11.81 11.83
C MET A 207 -10.21 12.90 12.49
N ARG A 208 -11.51 12.95 12.18
CA ARG A 208 -12.44 13.91 12.76
C ARG A 208 -12.54 13.82 14.28
N ARG A 209 -12.38 12.61 14.84
CA ARG A 209 -12.36 12.35 16.28
C ARG A 209 -10.98 12.59 16.92
N GLY A 210 -9.96 12.95 16.13
CA GLY A 210 -8.61 13.17 16.62
C GLY A 210 -7.85 11.89 16.98
N VAL A 211 -8.32 10.71 16.56
CA VAL A 211 -7.60 9.44 16.77
C VAL A 211 -6.35 9.40 15.88
N TYR A 212 -6.50 9.80 14.62
CA TYR A 212 -5.38 10.04 13.71
C TYR A 212 -5.26 11.54 13.44
N LYS A 213 -4.09 12.10 13.68
CA LYS A 213 -3.80 13.53 13.43
C LYS A 213 -2.57 13.67 12.54
N GLY A 214 -2.46 12.85 11.50
CA GLY A 214 -1.35 12.92 10.55
C GLY A 214 -1.78 13.28 9.13
N PRO A 215 -0.84 13.34 8.18
CA PRO A 215 -1.11 13.39 6.75
C PRO A 215 -1.90 12.18 6.27
N LEU A 216 -2.90 12.40 5.43
CA LEU A 216 -3.71 11.33 4.87
C LEU A 216 -2.99 10.68 3.69
N VAL A 217 -2.24 9.62 3.97
CA VAL A 217 -1.58 8.78 2.97
C VAL A 217 -2.36 7.47 2.86
N MET A 218 -2.75 7.10 1.64
CA MET A 218 -3.61 5.95 1.40
C MET A 218 -3.37 5.27 0.07
N ASN A 219 -3.74 3.99 0.04
CA ASN A 219 -3.84 3.21 -1.17
C ASN A 219 -5.33 2.91 -1.44
N TRP A 220 -5.75 3.08 -2.68
CA TRP A 220 -6.98 2.48 -3.19
C TRP A 220 -6.65 1.09 -3.70
N VAL A 221 -7.14 0.06 -2.99
CA VAL A 221 -6.79 -1.34 -3.22
C VAL A 221 -7.93 -2.05 -3.92
N ALA A 222 -7.76 -2.31 -5.21
CA ALA A 222 -8.79 -2.85 -6.08
C ALA A 222 -8.48 -4.28 -6.54
N ILE A 223 -8.59 -5.23 -5.61
CA ILE A 223 -8.30 -6.66 -5.87
C ILE A 223 -9.56 -7.54 -5.92
N GLY A 224 -10.75 -6.97 -5.68
CA GLY A 224 -12.01 -7.71 -5.62
C GLY A 224 -12.23 -8.47 -4.31
N GLY A 225 -13.11 -9.45 -4.33
CA GLY A 225 -13.22 -10.41 -3.22
C GLY A 225 -13.69 -9.81 -1.89
N GLY A 226 -14.58 -8.82 -1.93
CA GLY A 226 -15.01 -8.00 -0.79
C GLY A 226 -14.47 -6.57 -0.82
N MET A 227 -13.48 -6.32 -1.68
CA MET A 227 -12.90 -5.00 -1.98
C MET A 227 -13.42 -4.48 -3.31
N ASP A 228 -13.08 -3.23 -3.64
CA ASP A 228 -13.36 -2.64 -4.94
C ASP A 228 -12.75 -3.50 -6.06
N VAL A 229 -13.44 -3.54 -7.20
CA VAL A 229 -12.91 -4.17 -8.41
C VAL A 229 -12.17 -3.13 -9.26
N PRO A 230 -11.09 -3.50 -9.98
CA PRO A 230 -10.20 -2.55 -10.68
C PRO A 230 -10.86 -2.00 -11.96
N ASN A 231 -11.91 -1.21 -11.76
CA ASN A 231 -12.69 -0.59 -12.82
C ASN A 231 -12.79 0.92 -12.59
N ILE A 232 -13.00 1.66 -13.68
CA ILE A 232 -13.02 3.12 -13.66
C ILE A 232 -14.14 3.70 -12.79
N TYR A 233 -15.30 3.05 -12.68
CA TYR A 233 -16.40 3.56 -11.86
C TYR A 233 -16.11 3.44 -10.37
N SER A 234 -15.49 2.34 -9.92
CA SER A 234 -15.03 2.21 -8.52
C SER A 234 -13.95 3.23 -8.21
N LEU A 235 -12.94 3.37 -9.08
CA LEU A 235 -11.91 4.39 -8.90
C LEU A 235 -12.52 5.80 -8.85
N ALA A 236 -13.37 6.15 -9.80
CA ALA A 236 -14.04 7.46 -9.88
C ALA A 236 -14.90 7.74 -8.64
N ASN A 237 -15.63 6.74 -8.14
CA ASN A 237 -16.42 6.86 -6.92
C ASN A 237 -15.53 7.09 -5.69
N PHE A 238 -14.41 6.37 -5.59
CA PHE A 238 -13.47 6.51 -4.48
C PHE A 238 -12.78 7.89 -4.49
N VAL A 239 -12.17 8.30 -5.63
CA VAL A 239 -11.45 9.59 -5.73
C VAL A 239 -12.36 10.79 -5.55
N ARG A 240 -13.67 10.65 -5.81
CA ARG A 240 -14.66 11.70 -5.54
C ARG A 240 -14.79 12.02 -4.05
N ALA A 241 -14.60 11.03 -3.17
CA ALA A 241 -14.70 11.19 -1.72
C ALA A 241 -13.41 11.70 -1.07
N VAL A 242 -12.25 11.32 -1.62
CA VAL A 242 -10.91 11.68 -1.11
C VAL A 242 -10.71 13.21 -1.12
N PRO A 243 -10.17 13.85 -0.08
CA PRO A 243 -9.92 15.30 -0.09
C PRO A 243 -8.64 15.67 -0.87
N ASP A 244 -8.48 16.94 -1.25
CA ASP A 244 -7.40 17.39 -2.14
C ASP A 244 -5.99 17.29 -1.52
N GLY A 245 -5.88 17.32 -0.19
CA GLY A 245 -4.59 17.21 0.50
C GLY A 245 -4.12 15.78 0.74
N ALA A 246 -4.90 14.77 0.31
CA ALA A 246 -4.51 13.36 0.47
C ALA A 246 -3.45 12.94 -0.55
N VAL A 247 -2.62 11.96 -0.14
CA VAL A 247 -1.69 11.26 -1.02
C VAL A 247 -2.29 9.92 -1.35
N LEU A 248 -2.78 9.75 -2.58
CA LEU A 248 -3.46 8.54 -3.03
C LEU A 248 -2.57 7.74 -4.00
N THR A 249 -2.30 6.50 -3.62
CA THR A 249 -1.66 5.49 -4.47
C THR A 249 -2.70 4.52 -5.00
N VAL A 250 -2.65 4.17 -6.29
CA VAL A 250 -3.50 3.11 -6.84
C VAL A 250 -2.81 1.75 -6.74
N GLU A 251 -3.58 0.74 -6.34
CA GLU A 251 -3.12 -0.63 -6.13
C GLU A 251 -4.15 -1.62 -6.67
N SER A 252 -3.70 -2.65 -7.38
CA SER A 252 -4.56 -3.73 -7.90
C SER A 252 -3.76 -5.02 -8.03
N SER A 253 -4.33 -6.07 -8.63
CA SER A 253 -3.69 -7.39 -8.72
C SER A 253 -3.63 -7.91 -10.16
N MET A 254 -2.61 -8.74 -10.42
CA MET A 254 -2.33 -9.39 -11.70
C MET A 254 -2.17 -8.39 -12.85
N ARG A 255 -2.67 -8.73 -14.04
CA ARG A 255 -2.57 -7.90 -15.24
C ARG A 255 -3.39 -6.61 -15.17
N ASN A 256 -4.12 -6.37 -14.08
CA ASN A 256 -4.76 -5.09 -13.81
C ASN A 256 -3.77 -4.04 -13.28
N VAL A 257 -2.63 -4.46 -12.71
CA VAL A 257 -1.62 -3.57 -12.13
C VAL A 257 -1.19 -2.48 -13.09
N LEU A 258 -0.74 -2.84 -14.29
CA LEU A 258 -0.26 -1.86 -15.26
C LEU A 258 -1.38 -0.93 -15.76
N PRO A 259 -2.56 -1.41 -16.24
CA PRO A 259 -3.67 -0.55 -16.62
C PRO A 259 -4.15 0.40 -15.50
N VAL A 260 -4.24 -0.08 -14.26
CA VAL A 260 -4.60 0.76 -13.10
C VAL A 260 -3.53 1.81 -12.84
N ASN A 261 -2.26 1.44 -12.92
CA ASN A 261 -1.16 2.39 -12.84
C ASN A 261 -1.23 3.45 -13.96
N MET A 262 -1.66 3.09 -15.17
CA MET A 262 -1.83 4.07 -16.26
C MET A 262 -2.93 5.08 -15.94
N MET A 263 -4.06 4.61 -15.38
CA MET A 263 -5.12 5.50 -14.90
C MET A 263 -4.59 6.42 -13.80
N GLY A 264 -3.85 5.86 -12.82
CA GLY A 264 -3.23 6.63 -11.74
C GLY A 264 -2.27 7.71 -12.24
N ILE A 265 -1.33 7.35 -13.13
CA ILE A 265 -0.36 8.30 -13.72
C ILE A 265 -1.10 9.43 -14.45
N ALA A 266 -2.06 9.09 -15.33
CA ALA A 266 -2.81 10.06 -16.11
C ALA A 266 -3.58 11.04 -15.21
N MET A 267 -4.19 10.54 -14.14
CA MET A 267 -4.97 11.33 -13.18
C MET A 267 -4.12 12.15 -12.19
N GLY A 268 -2.79 12.03 -12.23
CA GLY A 268 -1.90 12.70 -11.28
C GLY A 268 -1.76 11.97 -9.93
N LEU A 269 -2.30 10.76 -9.79
CA LEU A 269 -2.17 9.91 -8.60
C LEU A 269 -0.81 9.21 -8.54
N HIS A 270 -0.49 8.56 -7.43
CA HIS A 270 0.71 7.73 -7.29
C HIS A 270 0.42 6.26 -7.57
N VAL A 271 1.46 5.46 -7.76
CA VAL A 271 1.32 4.07 -8.24
C VAL A 271 2.12 3.08 -7.42
N ARG A 272 1.64 1.84 -7.40
CA ARG A 272 2.30 0.70 -6.77
C ARG A 272 2.49 -0.43 -7.79
N CYS A 273 3.62 -1.13 -7.71
CA CYS A 273 3.86 -2.36 -8.47
C CYS A 273 4.82 -3.30 -7.76
N GLY A 274 4.95 -4.52 -8.28
CA GLY A 274 5.91 -5.51 -7.83
C GLY A 274 5.33 -6.91 -7.87
N ILE A 275 6.21 -7.88 -7.62
CA ILE A 275 5.85 -9.31 -7.67
C ILE A 275 4.87 -9.73 -6.57
N GLU A 276 4.67 -8.89 -5.54
CA GLU A 276 3.53 -9.04 -4.62
C GLU A 276 2.18 -8.93 -5.32
N ASP A 277 2.08 -8.01 -6.26
CA ASP A 277 0.81 -7.66 -6.88
C ASP A 277 0.60 -8.43 -8.19
N ASN A 278 1.69 -8.71 -8.93
CA ASN A 278 1.64 -9.35 -10.24
C ASN A 278 2.97 -10.02 -10.64
N LEU A 279 2.91 -11.28 -11.08
CA LEU A 279 4.07 -11.99 -11.65
C LEU A 279 4.21 -11.86 -13.16
N TRP A 280 3.14 -11.50 -13.89
CA TRP A 280 3.05 -11.74 -15.33
C TRP A 280 3.25 -10.47 -16.15
N ASN A 281 3.96 -10.56 -17.27
CA ASN A 281 3.96 -9.47 -18.24
C ASN A 281 2.57 -9.34 -18.91
N GLN A 282 2.30 -8.19 -19.56
CA GLN A 282 0.97 -7.90 -20.10
C GLN A 282 0.50 -8.90 -21.18
N SER A 283 1.43 -9.46 -21.96
CA SER A 283 1.15 -10.47 -22.99
C SER A 283 1.00 -11.89 -22.46
N ARG A 284 1.28 -12.13 -21.17
CA ARG A 284 1.43 -13.45 -20.55
C ARG A 284 2.44 -14.38 -21.24
N SER A 285 3.43 -13.82 -21.94
CA SER A 285 4.50 -14.63 -22.54
C SER A 285 5.60 -15.01 -21.53
N GLY A 286 5.59 -14.42 -20.34
CA GLY A 286 6.55 -14.70 -19.29
C GLY A 286 6.28 -13.89 -18.02
N LYS A 287 7.11 -14.15 -17.00
CA LYS A 287 7.09 -13.41 -15.74
C LYS A 287 7.87 -12.10 -15.87
N ILE A 288 7.53 -11.09 -15.06
CA ILE A 288 8.19 -9.78 -15.02
C ILE A 288 8.57 -9.43 -13.58
N GLY A 289 9.87 -9.26 -13.34
CA GLY A 289 10.40 -8.94 -12.00
C GLY A 289 10.07 -7.51 -11.57
N THR A 290 10.13 -7.26 -10.26
CA THR A 290 9.71 -5.96 -9.69
C THR A 290 10.51 -4.80 -10.25
N VAL A 291 11.83 -4.96 -10.42
CA VAL A 291 12.72 -3.94 -10.98
C VAL A 291 12.26 -3.55 -12.39
N ALA A 292 11.96 -4.53 -13.24
CA ALA A 292 11.48 -4.28 -14.60
C ALA A 292 10.08 -3.63 -14.62
N GLN A 293 9.21 -3.96 -13.66
CA GLN A 293 7.92 -3.27 -13.50
C GLN A 293 8.12 -1.79 -13.12
N VAL A 294 9.05 -1.49 -12.21
CA VAL A 294 9.39 -0.11 -11.83
C VAL A 294 9.96 0.65 -13.05
N GLU A 295 10.93 0.08 -13.77
CA GLU A 295 11.51 0.68 -14.97
C GLU A 295 10.45 0.97 -16.04
N GLN A 296 9.50 0.06 -16.23
CA GLN A 296 8.36 0.25 -17.13
C GLN A 296 7.51 1.46 -16.73
N LEU A 297 7.18 1.62 -15.45
CA LEU A 297 6.44 2.78 -14.95
C LEU A 297 7.24 4.08 -15.09
N VAL A 298 8.55 4.04 -14.82
CA VAL A 298 9.44 5.19 -15.03
C VAL A 298 9.45 5.64 -16.48
N GLN A 299 9.59 4.70 -17.42
CA GLN A 299 9.55 4.99 -18.85
C GLN A 299 8.23 5.64 -19.24
N ILE A 300 7.10 5.05 -18.83
CA ILE A 300 5.78 5.54 -19.22
C ILE A 300 5.50 6.91 -18.60
N SER A 301 5.78 7.13 -17.31
CA SER A 301 5.58 8.43 -16.67
C SER A 301 6.36 9.54 -17.39
N ARG A 302 7.60 9.25 -17.81
CA ARG A 302 8.41 10.20 -18.60
C ARG A 302 7.81 10.48 -19.98
N GLN A 303 7.18 9.50 -20.62
CA GLN A 303 6.45 9.71 -21.89
C GLN A 303 5.22 10.62 -21.70
N PHE A 304 4.57 10.59 -20.53
CA PHE A 304 3.52 11.54 -20.15
C PHE A 304 4.06 12.93 -19.77
N GLY A 305 5.39 13.12 -19.72
CA GLY A 305 6.02 14.36 -19.27
C GLY A 305 6.06 14.55 -17.75
N ARG A 306 5.61 13.55 -16.97
CA ARG A 306 5.58 13.60 -15.51
C ARG A 306 6.88 13.04 -14.92
N PRO A 307 7.67 13.83 -14.18
CA PRO A 307 8.92 13.36 -13.60
C PRO A 307 8.68 12.36 -12.46
N ILE A 308 9.67 11.53 -12.17
CA ILE A 308 9.66 10.63 -11.01
C ILE A 308 10.11 11.41 -9.79
N ALA A 309 9.43 11.23 -8.66
CA ALA A 309 9.82 11.83 -7.40
C ALA A 309 11.20 11.33 -6.98
N THR A 310 12.05 12.22 -6.51
CA THR A 310 13.21 11.84 -5.70
C THR A 310 12.74 11.38 -4.32
N ALA A 311 13.58 10.65 -3.57
CA ALA A 311 13.24 10.24 -2.21
C ALA A 311 12.88 11.43 -1.31
N LYS A 312 13.60 12.55 -1.42
CA LYS A 312 13.29 13.81 -0.74
C LYS A 312 11.90 14.32 -1.11
N GLN A 313 11.57 14.40 -2.41
CA GLN A 313 10.24 14.84 -2.86
C GLN A 313 9.14 13.90 -2.37
N ALA A 314 9.36 12.58 -2.42
CA ALA A 314 8.40 11.60 -1.92
C ALA A 314 8.12 11.80 -0.41
N ARG A 315 9.16 12.14 0.37
CA ARG A 315 9.03 12.45 1.80
C ARG A 315 8.27 13.74 2.05
N GLU A 316 8.51 14.77 1.25
CA GLU A 316 7.80 16.05 1.32
C GLU A 316 6.32 15.89 0.94
N ILE A 317 6.03 15.21 -0.17
CA ILE A 317 4.67 14.90 -0.64
C ILE A 317 3.91 14.09 0.42
N SER A 318 4.52 13.02 0.92
CA SER A 318 3.94 12.17 1.96
C SER A 318 3.94 12.81 3.35
N ARG A 319 4.62 13.96 3.53
CA ARG A 319 4.76 14.67 4.80
C ARG A 319 5.26 13.75 5.93
N ILE A 320 6.28 12.94 5.67
CA ILE A 320 6.81 11.98 6.66
C ILE A 320 7.25 12.72 7.93
N GLY A 321 6.87 12.19 9.10
CA GLY A 321 7.20 12.75 10.41
C GLY A 321 6.29 13.88 10.88
N VAL A 322 5.30 14.30 10.08
CA VAL A 322 4.33 15.33 10.48
C VAL A 322 3.19 14.71 11.27
N PHE A 323 2.91 15.28 12.45
CA PHE A 323 1.71 15.03 13.24
C PHE A 323 1.18 16.37 13.77
N TYR A 324 -0.13 16.55 13.73
CA TYR A 324 -0.83 17.77 14.10
C TYR A 324 -1.30 17.71 15.56
N ASP A 325 -1.38 18.86 16.21
CA ASP A 325 -1.77 18.95 17.61
C ASP A 325 -3.28 18.74 17.77
N THR A 326 -4.08 19.24 16.82
CA THR A 326 -5.55 19.17 16.85
C THR A 326 -6.15 18.40 15.67
N ALA A 327 -7.39 17.93 15.84
CA ALA A 327 -8.15 17.33 14.73
C ALA A 327 -8.43 18.37 13.64
N GLU A 328 -8.72 19.62 14.02
CA GLU A 328 -9.02 20.73 13.12
C GLU A 328 -7.84 21.06 12.20
N GLU A 329 -6.62 21.14 12.74
CA GLU A 329 -5.40 21.33 11.95
C GLU A 329 -5.17 20.16 10.99
N SER A 330 -5.35 18.93 11.46
CA SER A 330 -5.22 17.74 10.61
C SER A 330 -6.25 17.74 9.48
N LEU A 331 -7.52 18.06 9.75
CA LEU A 331 -8.56 18.14 8.74
C LEU A 331 -8.26 19.21 7.70
N LEU A 332 -7.87 20.41 8.13
CA LEU A 332 -7.51 21.52 7.25
C LEU A 332 -6.33 21.15 6.35
N ALA A 333 -5.25 20.62 6.94
CA ALA A 333 -4.04 20.26 6.21
C ALA A 333 -4.24 19.09 5.23
N ASN A 334 -5.30 18.31 5.37
CA ASN A 334 -5.67 17.25 4.45
C ASN A 334 -6.76 17.65 3.46
N GLY A 335 -7.27 18.90 3.53
CA GLY A 335 -8.28 19.41 2.60
C GLY A 335 -9.71 18.97 2.92
N PHE A 336 -9.98 18.53 4.15
CA PHE A 336 -11.35 18.23 4.59
C PHE A 336 -12.11 19.50 4.97
N ALA A 337 -13.44 19.42 4.85
CA ALA A 337 -14.31 20.38 5.52
C ALA A 337 -14.15 20.30 7.05
N PRO A 338 -14.23 21.44 7.76
CA PRO A 338 -14.07 21.47 9.22
C PRO A 338 -15.14 20.63 9.94
N ASN A 339 -14.84 20.23 11.17
CA ASN A 339 -15.83 19.58 12.02
C ASN A 339 -17.03 20.49 12.29
N ARG A 340 -18.22 19.88 12.37
CA ARG A 340 -19.45 20.59 12.74
C ARG A 340 -19.50 20.75 14.26
N ASN A 341 -18.94 21.84 14.77
CA ASN A 341 -19.00 22.16 16.18
C ASN A 341 -20.41 22.73 16.46
N GLY A 342 -21.28 21.90 17.04
CA GLY A 342 -22.73 22.12 17.17
C GLY A 342 -23.14 23.59 17.28
N GLY A 343 -23.94 24.08 16.31
CA GLY A 343 -24.46 25.44 16.33
C GLY A 343 -24.88 26.04 14.99
N GLN A 344 -24.43 25.52 13.86
CA GLN A 344 -24.93 25.99 12.54
C GLN A 344 -25.61 24.85 11.78
N GLN A 345 -26.94 24.85 11.84
CA GLN A 345 -27.77 24.14 10.87
C GLN A 345 -27.55 24.81 9.49
N GLY A 346 -27.06 24.02 8.52
CA GLY A 346 -27.03 24.41 7.11
C GLY A 346 -25.78 25.15 6.64
N PHE A 347 -24.66 24.43 6.50
CA PHE A 347 -23.58 24.84 5.60
C PHE A 347 -23.56 23.93 4.38
N LEU A 348 -24.52 24.13 3.47
CA LEU A 348 -24.39 23.79 2.05
C LEU A 348 -23.81 24.99 1.28
N ARG A 349 -22.75 25.61 1.81
CA ARG A 349 -21.93 26.54 1.02
C ARG A 349 -20.51 25.99 0.97
N LYS A 350 -20.13 25.45 -0.20
CA LYS A 350 -18.72 25.51 -0.61
C LYS A 350 -18.34 26.99 -0.54
N ALA A 351 -17.34 27.32 0.28
CA ALA A 351 -16.75 28.65 0.20
C ALA A 351 -16.24 28.84 -1.23
N ALA A 352 -16.58 30.00 -1.79
CA ALA A 352 -16.20 30.41 -3.14
C ALA A 352 -14.68 30.58 -3.28
#